data_AF-A0A4S8QEC7-F1
#
_entry.id   AF-A0A4S8QEC7-F1
#
_cell.length_a   1.000
_cell.length_b   1.000
_cell.length_c   1.000
_cell.angle_alpha   90.00
_cell.angle_beta   90.00
_cell.angle_gamma   90.00
#
_symmetry.space_group_name_H-M   'P 1'
#
loop_
_entity.id
_entity.type
_entity.pdbx_description
1 polymer ?
#
loop_
_entity_poly.entity_id
_entity_poly.type
_entity_poly.pdbx_seq_one_letter_code
_entity_poly.pdbx_strand_id
1 'polypeptide(L)'
;MSASRRPSHPGGRSTGPGRTRATRRPAGTTGRPKVKRVRVRPGRKVSRRAAVLALVLSALALAYAYPLRTYVEQRMEINRLEVEQSEQRDRIEDLEAERIKWDDPEYVEAQIRSRLLLVPPGEDLVIVVDEDDPTRPGADDGDSGSEDPWYDELVATFEDADQLDTESEGTED
;
A
#
# COMPACT_ATOMS: atom_id res chain seq x y z
N MET A 1 2.92 -45.06 -1.25
CA MET A 1 4.37 -45.12 -0.98
C MET A 1 4.97 -46.24 -1.81
N SER A 2 5.61 -45.93 -2.95
CA SER A 2 6.32 -46.92 -3.77
C SER A 2 7.69 -46.37 -4.11
N ALA A 3 8.69 -46.87 -3.39
CA ALA A 3 10.10 -46.64 -3.66
C ALA A 3 10.62 -47.81 -4.49
N SER A 4 11.02 -47.55 -5.74
CA SER A 4 11.70 -48.55 -6.58
C SER A 4 13.19 -48.25 -6.60
N ARG A 5 13.95 -49.10 -5.92
CA ARG A 5 15.41 -49.20 -5.97
C ARG A 5 15.80 -50.03 -7.20
N ARG A 6 16.83 -49.61 -7.93
CA ARG A 6 17.63 -50.47 -8.82
C ARG A 6 19.03 -49.87 -9.05
N PRO A 7 20.04 -50.67 -9.46
CA PRO A 7 21.17 -50.96 -8.59
C PRO A 7 22.54 -50.59 -9.18
N SER A 8 23.51 -50.65 -8.28
CA SER A 8 24.96 -50.59 -8.42
C SER A 8 25.52 -51.51 -9.52
N HIS A 9 26.44 -51.01 -10.33
CA HIS A 9 27.33 -51.83 -11.18
C HIS A 9 28.69 -52.04 -10.49
N PRO A 10 29.22 -53.28 -10.47
CA PRO A 10 30.54 -53.57 -9.92
C PRO A 10 31.61 -53.63 -11.02
N GLY A 11 32.84 -53.28 -10.61
CA GLY A 11 34.07 -54.02 -10.94
C GLY A 11 34.66 -53.88 -12.35
N GLY A 12 35.87 -53.31 -12.41
CA GLY A 12 36.76 -53.44 -13.56
C GLY A 12 38.13 -52.84 -13.29
N ARG A 13 39.01 -53.61 -12.65
CA ARG A 13 40.43 -53.29 -12.41
C ARG A 13 41.30 -54.13 -13.35
N SER A 14 42.12 -53.49 -14.16
CA SER A 14 43.36 -54.03 -14.77
C SER A 14 44.29 -52.81 -14.94
N THR A 15 45.44 -52.67 -14.28
CA THR A 15 46.67 -53.48 -14.14
C THR A 15 47.30 -53.84 -15.49
N GLY A 16 48.39 -53.14 -15.85
CA GLY A 16 49.32 -53.60 -16.89
C GLY A 16 50.18 -52.49 -17.52
N PRO A 17 51.52 -52.49 -17.38
CA PRO A 17 52.36 -51.31 -17.63
C PRO A 17 52.95 -51.26 -19.05
N GLY A 18 52.77 -50.13 -19.74
CA GLY A 18 53.45 -49.82 -21.01
C GLY A 18 54.70 -48.97 -20.80
N ARG A 19 55.76 -49.56 -20.26
CA ARG A 19 57.10 -48.94 -20.20
C ARG A 19 57.71 -48.98 -21.60
N THR A 20 57.69 -47.88 -22.34
CA THR A 20 58.58 -47.70 -23.48
C THR A 20 59.84 -46.95 -23.05
N ARG A 21 60.95 -47.53 -23.49
CA ARG A 21 62.32 -47.31 -23.09
C ARG A 21 62.78 -45.89 -23.38
N ALA A 22 63.06 -45.13 -22.33
CA ALA A 22 63.84 -43.89 -22.40
C ALA A 22 65.28 -44.21 -22.77
N THR A 23 65.67 -43.95 -24.01
CA THR A 23 67.08 -43.85 -24.41
C THR A 23 67.63 -42.51 -23.95
N ARG A 24 68.52 -42.57 -22.95
CA ARG A 24 69.38 -41.47 -22.51
C ARG A 24 70.20 -40.96 -23.70
N ARG A 25 70.07 -39.66 -24.02
CA ARG A 25 70.95 -38.91 -24.91
C ARG A 25 71.52 -37.72 -24.10
N PRO A 26 72.83 -37.43 -24.18
CA PRO A 26 73.52 -36.61 -23.20
C PRO A 26 73.15 -35.12 -23.28
N ALA A 27 73.39 -34.46 -22.15
CA ALA A 27 73.15 -33.05 -21.87
C ALA A 27 73.60 -32.12 -23.00
N GLY A 28 72.63 -31.48 -23.64
CA GLY A 28 72.80 -30.22 -24.34
C GLY A 28 72.03 -29.16 -23.56
N THR A 29 72.69 -28.07 -23.20
CA THR A 29 72.08 -26.88 -22.61
C THR A 29 71.16 -26.20 -23.63
N THR A 30 69.98 -26.76 -23.87
CA THR A 30 68.95 -26.12 -24.68
C THR A 30 68.06 -25.30 -23.76
N GLY A 31 68.30 -23.98 -23.79
CA GLY A 31 67.56 -23.00 -23.02
C GLY A 31 66.06 -23.21 -23.14
N ARG A 32 65.38 -23.14 -21.99
CA ARG A 32 63.92 -22.99 -21.92
C ARG A 32 63.49 -21.95 -22.96
N PRO A 33 62.52 -22.24 -23.85
CA PRO A 33 61.95 -21.18 -24.66
C PRO A 33 61.27 -20.21 -23.69
N LYS A 34 61.87 -19.03 -23.49
CA LYS A 34 61.16 -17.90 -22.88
C LYS A 34 60.01 -17.61 -23.82
N VAL A 35 58.82 -18.09 -23.48
CA VAL A 35 57.58 -17.67 -24.13
C VAL A 35 57.43 -16.19 -23.80
N LYS A 36 57.93 -15.33 -24.68
CA LYS A 36 57.56 -13.92 -24.71
C LYS A 36 56.07 -13.91 -24.98
N ARG A 37 55.25 -13.82 -23.93
CA ARG A 37 53.86 -13.43 -24.09
C ARG A 37 53.90 -12.04 -24.70
N VAL A 38 53.72 -11.98 -26.01
CA VAL A 38 53.43 -10.73 -26.70
C VAL A 38 52.10 -10.29 -26.11
N ARG A 39 52.15 -9.40 -25.13
CA ARG A 39 50.97 -8.61 -24.77
C ARG A 39 50.73 -7.72 -25.97
N VAL A 40 49.95 -8.22 -26.92
CA VAL A 40 49.30 -7.36 -27.91
C VAL A 40 48.34 -6.52 -27.07
N ARG A 41 48.82 -5.39 -26.56
CA ARG A 41 47.96 -4.25 -26.35
C ARG A 41 47.73 -3.74 -27.76
N PRO A 42 46.60 -4.04 -28.42
CA PRO A 42 46.33 -3.34 -29.67
C PRO A 42 46.32 -1.87 -29.30
N GLY A 43 47.28 -1.11 -29.82
CA GLY A 43 47.21 0.34 -29.80
C GLY A 43 45.93 0.67 -30.55
N ARG A 44 44.83 0.84 -29.82
CA ARG A 44 43.54 1.19 -30.38
C ARG A 44 43.70 2.61 -30.90
N LYS A 45 44.15 2.74 -32.15
CA LYS A 45 43.97 3.95 -32.92
C LYS A 45 42.47 4.09 -33.07
N VAL A 46 41.85 4.83 -32.17
CA VAL A 46 40.41 5.07 -32.18
C VAL A 46 40.14 5.78 -33.50
N SER A 47 39.53 5.09 -34.45
CA SER A 47 39.14 5.74 -35.70
C SER A 47 38.10 6.81 -35.37
N ARG A 48 38.05 7.92 -36.12
CA ARG A 48 37.01 8.95 -35.92
C ARG A 48 35.61 8.32 -35.91
N ARG A 49 35.39 7.27 -36.70
CA ARG A 49 34.14 6.49 -36.72
C ARG A 49 33.85 5.79 -35.40
N ALA A 50 34.85 5.21 -34.74
CA ALA A 50 34.69 4.60 -33.42
C ALA A 50 34.39 5.63 -32.32
N ALA A 51 35.01 6.82 -32.40
CA ALA A 51 34.69 7.92 -31.49
C ALA A 51 33.25 8.43 -31.67
N VAL A 52 32.79 8.57 -32.92
CA VAL A 52 31.40 8.94 -33.22
C VAL A 52 30.42 7.86 -32.71
N LEU A 53 30.71 6.57 -32.94
CA LEU A 53 29.87 5.48 -32.42
C LEU A 53 29.77 5.49 -30.89
N ALA A 54 30.89 5.70 -30.18
CA ALA A 54 30.89 5.78 -28.73
C ALA A 54 30.07 6.98 -28.22
N LEU A 55 30.15 8.12 -28.91
CA LEU A 55 29.36 9.31 -28.57
C LEU A 55 27.85 9.06 -28.81
N VAL A 56 27.48 8.45 -29.94
CA VAL A 56 26.08 8.10 -30.23
C VAL A 56 25.52 7.12 -29.20
N LEU A 57 26.28 6.07 -28.85
CA LEU A 57 25.86 5.12 -27.81
C LEU A 57 25.73 5.79 -26.44
N SER A 58 26.64 6.72 -26.10
CA SER A 58 26.56 7.48 -24.85
C SER A 58 25.33 8.39 -24.85
N ALA A 59 25.06 9.09 -25.95
CA ALA A 59 23.88 9.92 -26.12
C ALA A 59 22.58 9.10 -26.05
N LEU A 60 22.54 7.92 -26.68
CA LEU A 60 21.39 7.01 -26.60
C LEU A 60 21.18 6.48 -25.18
N ALA A 61 22.27 6.12 -24.49
CA ALA A 61 22.22 5.67 -23.10
C ALA A 61 21.72 6.78 -22.16
N LEU A 62 22.19 8.02 -22.31
CA LEU A 62 21.70 9.19 -21.56
C LEU A 62 20.24 9.50 -21.88
N ALA A 63 19.86 9.44 -23.16
CA ALA A 63 18.50 9.66 -23.61
C ALA A 63 17.53 8.58 -23.11
N TYR A 64 17.99 7.34 -22.91
CA TYR A 64 17.20 6.24 -22.34
C TYR A 64 17.27 6.15 -20.81
N ALA A 65 18.34 6.65 -20.18
CA ALA A 65 18.49 6.63 -18.73
C ALA A 65 17.38 7.40 -18.01
N TYR A 66 16.84 8.45 -18.64
CA TYR A 66 15.74 9.23 -18.09
C TYR A 66 14.36 8.54 -18.28
N PRO A 67 13.96 8.11 -19.49
CA PRO A 67 12.72 7.35 -19.73
C PRO A 67 12.58 6.05 -18.93
N LEU A 68 13.68 5.35 -18.69
CA LEU A 68 13.65 4.10 -17.91
C LEU A 68 13.30 4.36 -16.44
N ARG A 69 13.70 5.50 -15.87
CA ARG A 69 13.30 5.89 -14.51
C ARG A 69 11.80 6.14 -14.43
N THR A 70 11.27 6.93 -15.37
CA THR A 70 9.83 7.24 -15.42
C THR A 70 8.95 6.01 -15.70
N TYR A 71 9.44 5.04 -16.48
CA TYR A 71 8.69 3.82 -16.78
C TYR A 71 8.54 2.89 -15.57
N VAL A 72 9.56 2.83 -14.70
CA VAL A 72 9.51 2.03 -13.46
C VAL A 72 8.60 2.69 -12.42
N GLU A 73 8.62 4.02 -12.33
CA GLU A 73 7.73 4.79 -11.45
C GLU A 73 6.25 4.67 -11.85
N GLN A 74 5.93 4.72 -13.16
CA GLN A 74 4.55 4.56 -13.66
C GLN A 74 3.94 3.19 -13.31
N ARG A 75 4.74 2.12 -13.23
CA ARG A 75 4.23 0.77 -12.94
C ARG A 75 3.82 0.59 -11.48
N MET A 76 4.46 1.30 -10.56
CA MET A 76 4.04 1.31 -9.15
C MET A 76 2.79 2.16 -8.97
N GLU A 77 2.67 3.26 -9.71
CA GLU A 77 1.49 4.13 -9.67
C GLU A 77 0.22 3.42 -10.16
N ILE A 78 0.30 2.61 -11.21
CA ILE A 78 -0.88 1.85 -11.72
C ILE A 78 -1.41 0.87 -10.67
N ASN A 79 -0.55 0.09 -10.02
CA ASN A 79 -1.01 -0.84 -8.98
C ASN A 79 -1.59 -0.09 -7.77
N ARG A 80 -0.99 1.05 -7.39
CA ARG A 80 -1.50 1.87 -6.30
C ARG A 80 -2.87 2.44 -6.61
N LEU A 81 -3.05 2.99 -7.82
CA LEU A 81 -4.32 3.56 -8.27
C LEU A 81 -5.41 2.49 -8.41
N GLU A 82 -5.08 1.27 -8.84
CA GLU A 82 -6.03 0.16 -8.90
C GLU A 82 -6.51 -0.27 -7.50
N VAL A 83 -5.59 -0.37 -6.53
CA VAL A 83 -5.95 -0.68 -5.13
C VAL A 83 -6.80 0.44 -4.53
N GLU A 84 -6.40 1.69 -4.70
CA GLU A 84 -7.15 2.85 -4.20
C GLU A 84 -8.54 2.93 -4.83
N GLN A 85 -8.67 2.60 -6.12
CA GLN A 85 -9.95 2.54 -6.80
C GLN A 85 -10.85 1.43 -6.24
N SER A 86 -10.31 0.25 -5.92
CA SER A 86 -11.11 -0.80 -5.27
C SER A 86 -11.59 -0.38 -3.89
N GLU A 87 -10.70 0.16 -3.04
CA GLU A 87 -11.07 0.62 -1.70
C GLU A 87 -12.10 1.77 -1.73
N GLN A 88 -12.03 2.66 -2.72
CA GLN A 88 -13.02 3.72 -2.89
C GLN A 88 -14.38 3.18 -3.32
N ARG A 89 -14.42 2.16 -4.19
CA ARG A 89 -15.68 1.51 -4.60
C ARG A 89 -16.33 0.77 -3.45
N ASP A 90 -15.55 0.02 -2.67
CA ASP A 90 -16.06 -0.70 -1.49
C ASP A 90 -16.65 0.28 -0.47
N ARG A 91 -15.98 1.41 -0.23
CA ARG A 91 -16.52 2.49 0.62
C ARG A 91 -17.82 3.08 0.11
N ILE A 92 -17.96 3.27 -1.21
CA ILE A 92 -19.21 3.77 -1.78
C ILE A 92 -20.33 2.75 -1.56
N GLU A 93 -20.07 1.47 -1.81
CA GLU A 93 -21.05 0.40 -1.60
C GLU A 93 -21.50 0.32 -0.13
N ASP A 94 -20.55 0.39 0.81
CA ASP A 94 -20.85 0.39 2.25
C ASP A 94 -21.69 1.60 2.66
N LEU A 95 -21.34 2.80 2.18
CA LEU A 95 -22.07 4.03 2.48
C LEU A 95 -23.46 4.05 1.82
N GLU A 96 -23.60 3.53 0.61
CA GLU A 96 -24.91 3.37 -0.03
C GLU A 96 -25.79 2.39 0.74
N ALA A 97 -25.22 1.26 1.17
CA ALA A 97 -25.94 0.28 2.00
C ALA A 97 -26.36 0.87 3.35
N GLU A 98 -25.52 1.69 3.98
CA GLU A 98 -25.87 2.40 5.21
C GLU A 98 -26.97 3.44 4.95
N ARG A 99 -26.85 4.25 3.89
CA ARG A 99 -27.85 5.24 3.51
C ARG A 99 -29.21 4.62 3.24
N ILE A 100 -29.26 3.47 2.58
CA ILE A 100 -30.52 2.72 2.36
C ILE A 100 -31.16 2.30 3.69
N LYS A 101 -30.37 1.94 4.71
CA LYS A 101 -30.89 1.61 6.05
C LYS A 101 -31.48 2.85 6.73
N TRP A 102 -30.82 4.00 6.63
CA TRP A 102 -31.30 5.25 7.21
C TRP A 102 -32.51 5.84 6.47
N ASP A 103 -32.73 5.48 5.21
CA ASP A 103 -33.93 5.87 4.45
C ASP A 103 -35.20 5.11 4.91
N ASP A 104 -35.07 4.03 5.69
CA ASP A 104 -36.20 3.28 6.24
C ASP A 104 -36.75 3.95 7.52
N PRO A 105 -37.99 4.45 7.52
CA PRO A 105 -38.56 5.14 8.69
C PRO A 105 -38.62 4.25 9.93
N GLU A 106 -38.87 2.95 9.80
CA GLU A 106 -38.93 2.01 10.93
C GLU A 106 -37.56 1.85 11.59
N TYR A 107 -36.48 1.86 10.78
CA TYR A 107 -35.11 1.81 11.27
C TYR A 107 -34.74 3.08 12.04
N VAL A 108 -35.15 4.25 11.53
CA VAL A 108 -34.96 5.54 12.21
C VAL A 108 -35.70 5.57 13.54
N GLU A 109 -36.96 5.17 13.57
CA GLU A 109 -37.76 5.11 14.80
C GLU A 109 -37.14 4.17 15.85
N ALA A 110 -36.69 2.98 15.44
CA ALA A 110 -35.99 2.06 16.33
C ALA A 110 -34.67 2.66 16.85
N GLN A 111 -33.94 3.41 16.02
CA GLN A 111 -32.68 4.02 16.41
C GLN A 111 -32.86 5.21 17.36
N ILE A 112 -33.90 6.02 17.14
CA ILE A 112 -34.35 7.10 18.01
C ILE A 112 -34.77 6.52 19.37
N ARG A 113 -35.62 5.49 19.39
CA ARG A 113 -36.08 4.87 20.64
C ARG A 113 -34.93 4.26 21.44
N SER A 114 -33.98 3.60 20.78
CA SER A 114 -32.85 2.95 21.47
C SER A 114 -31.79 3.90 22.01
N ARG A 115 -31.55 5.05 21.34
CA ARG A 115 -30.51 6.02 21.77
C ARG A 115 -31.05 7.21 22.52
N LEU A 116 -32.20 7.73 22.09
CA LEU A 116 -32.78 8.97 22.58
C LEU A 116 -34.01 8.72 23.46
N LEU A 117 -34.47 7.47 23.57
CA LEU A 117 -35.68 7.10 24.32
C LEU A 117 -36.91 7.93 23.90
N LEU A 118 -36.90 8.50 22.69
CA LEU A 118 -37.97 9.34 22.18
C LEU A 118 -39.05 8.46 21.52
N VAL A 119 -40.30 8.82 21.76
CA VAL A 119 -41.49 8.07 21.32
C VAL A 119 -42.42 9.05 20.58
N PRO A 120 -43.15 8.60 19.54
CA PRO A 120 -44.15 9.44 18.88
C PRO A 120 -45.16 10.08 19.85
N PRO A 121 -45.67 11.28 19.54
CA PRO A 121 -46.58 12.00 20.42
C PRO A 121 -47.87 11.21 20.64
N GLY A 122 -48.18 10.90 21.90
CA GLY A 122 -49.37 10.13 22.31
C GLY A 122 -49.10 8.71 22.80
N GLU A 123 -47.84 8.25 22.81
CA GLU A 123 -47.42 7.00 23.43
C GLU A 123 -46.63 7.26 24.74
N ASP A 124 -46.91 6.47 25.78
CA ASP A 124 -46.22 6.57 27.08
C ASP A 124 -44.95 5.72 27.10
N LEU A 125 -43.79 6.35 27.36
CA LEU A 125 -42.53 5.64 27.56
C LEU A 125 -42.44 5.10 28.99
N VAL A 126 -42.33 3.77 29.13
CA VAL A 126 -42.08 3.11 30.42
C VAL A 126 -40.60 2.76 30.54
N ILE A 127 -39.88 3.48 31.40
CA ILE A 127 -38.50 3.14 31.78
C ILE A 127 -38.56 2.31 33.06
N VAL A 128 -38.10 1.07 33.01
CA VAL A 128 -37.96 0.23 34.20
C VAL A 128 -36.66 0.62 34.89
N VAL A 129 -36.76 1.39 35.97
CA VAL A 129 -35.63 1.74 36.83
C VAL A 129 -35.50 0.65 37.89
N ASP A 130 -34.37 -0.05 37.90
CA ASP A 130 -34.02 -0.96 38.98
C ASP A 130 -33.44 -0.14 40.15
N GLU A 131 -33.96 -0.36 41.36
CA GLU A 131 -33.59 0.42 42.54
C GLU A 131 -32.16 0.11 43.03
N ASP A 132 -31.61 -1.03 42.61
CA ASP A 132 -30.25 -1.50 42.91
C ASP A 132 -29.24 -1.21 41.78
N ASP A 133 -29.61 -0.47 40.72
CA ASP A 133 -28.70 -0.17 39.60
C ASP A 133 -27.61 0.87 39.99
N PRO A 134 -26.32 0.48 40.06
CA PRO A 134 -25.22 1.39 40.39
C PRO A 134 -24.94 2.45 39.31
N THR A 135 -25.56 2.33 38.14
CA THR A 135 -25.44 3.26 37.00
C THR A 135 -26.51 4.35 37.00
N ARG A 136 -27.40 4.38 38.01
CA ARG A 136 -28.41 5.42 38.18
C ARG A 136 -27.74 6.81 38.17
N PRO A 137 -28.06 7.68 37.18
CA PRO A 137 -27.74 9.09 37.30
C PRO A 137 -28.48 9.60 38.53
N GLY A 138 -27.76 10.17 39.49
CA GLY A 138 -28.32 10.62 40.76
C GLY A 138 -29.56 11.47 40.52
N ALA A 139 -30.68 11.08 41.13
CA ALA A 139 -31.81 11.95 41.33
C ALA A 139 -31.38 13.00 42.35
N ASP A 140 -30.73 14.06 41.86
CA ASP A 140 -30.47 15.25 42.66
C ASP A 140 -31.79 16.02 42.70
N ASP A 141 -32.59 15.75 43.73
CA ASP A 141 -33.75 16.56 44.11
C ASP A 141 -33.25 17.92 44.65
N GLY A 142 -32.62 18.69 43.78
CA GLY A 142 -32.13 20.04 44.04
C GLY A 142 -32.92 21.01 43.18
N ASP A 143 -33.90 21.67 43.80
CA ASP A 143 -34.52 22.94 43.41
C ASP A 143 -34.06 23.48 42.03
N SER A 144 -34.62 22.94 40.95
CA SER A 144 -34.48 23.54 39.63
C SER A 144 -35.41 24.74 39.60
N GLY A 145 -34.92 25.87 40.11
CA GLY A 145 -35.37 27.17 39.64
C GLY A 145 -35.43 27.08 38.12
N SER A 146 -36.59 27.39 37.57
CA SER A 146 -36.92 27.23 36.15
C SER A 146 -35.98 28.04 35.27
N GLU A 147 -34.79 27.51 35.03
CA GLU A 147 -33.95 27.76 33.86
C GLU A 147 -34.58 26.93 32.74
N ASP A 148 -34.94 27.60 31.65
CA ASP A 148 -35.48 26.94 30.48
C ASP A 148 -34.52 25.79 30.08
N PRO A 149 -35.04 24.65 29.62
CA PRO A 149 -34.19 23.54 29.20
C PRO A 149 -33.08 24.03 28.26
N TRP A 150 -31.85 23.57 28.45
CA TRP A 150 -30.68 24.03 27.67
C TRP A 150 -30.87 23.97 26.13
N TYR A 151 -31.78 23.12 25.64
CA TYR A 151 -32.11 23.04 24.23
C TYR A 151 -32.96 24.22 23.74
N ASP A 152 -33.79 24.82 24.61
CA ASP A 152 -34.57 26.02 24.30
C ASP A 152 -33.64 27.23 24.18
N GLU A 153 -32.62 27.33 25.04
CA GLU A 153 -31.55 28.35 24.88
C GLU A 153 -30.77 28.16 23.57
N LEU A 154 -30.48 26.92 23.19
CA LEU A 154 -29.78 26.62 21.94
C LEU A 154 -30.61 27.03 20.71
N VAL A 155 -31.90 26.72 20.68
CA VAL A 155 -32.79 27.12 19.57
C VAL A 155 -32.88 28.64 19.50
N ALA A 156 -33.01 29.32 20.63
CA ALA A 156 -33.01 30.78 20.69
C ALA A 156 -31.75 31.40 20.06
N THR A 157 -30.57 30.79 20.24
CA THR A 157 -29.34 31.30 19.60
C THR A 157 -29.32 31.15 18.07
N PHE A 158 -29.99 30.14 17.51
CA PHE A 158 -30.12 30.01 16.05
C PHE A 158 -31.10 31.03 15.48
N GLU A 159 -32.22 31.26 16.17
CA GLU A 159 -33.21 32.26 15.77
C GLU A 159 -32.66 33.70 15.87
N ASP A 160 -31.83 33.97 16.88
CA ASP A 160 -31.11 35.24 17.03
C ASP A 160 -30.08 35.44 15.89
N ALA A 161 -29.34 34.38 15.52
CA ALA A 161 -28.38 34.43 14.43
C ALA A 161 -29.02 34.64 13.05
N ASP A 162 -30.20 34.06 12.79
CA ASP A 162 -30.94 34.22 11.53
C ASP A 162 -31.48 35.66 11.35
N GLN A 163 -31.86 36.33 12.45
CA GLN A 163 -32.33 37.72 12.40
C GLN A 163 -31.22 38.72 12.01
N LEU A 164 -29.95 38.44 12.35
CA LEU A 164 -28.82 39.33 12.05
C LEU A 164 -28.53 39.46 10.55
N ASP A 165 -28.86 38.44 9.74
CA ASP A 165 -28.66 38.49 8.29
C ASP A 165 -29.71 39.38 7.60
N THR A 166 -30.93 39.46 8.13
CA THR A 166 -32.04 40.23 7.53
C THR A 166 -31.92 41.74 7.71
N GLU A 167 -31.11 42.21 8.66
CA GLU A 167 -30.98 43.64 8.98
C GLU A 167 -29.90 44.35 8.13
N SER A 168 -29.10 43.58 7.38
CA SER A 168 -28.00 44.11 6.54
C SER A 168 -28.39 44.51 5.11
N GLU A 169 -29.62 44.19 4.66
CA GLU A 169 -30.11 44.48 3.30
C GLU A 169 -31.01 45.73 3.20
N GLY A 170 -31.24 46.44 4.32
CA GLY A 170 -32.20 47.55 4.42
C GLY A 170 -31.61 48.97 4.39
N THR A 171 -30.29 49.14 4.25
CA THR A 171 -29.64 50.46 4.38
C THR A 171 -28.73 50.79 3.20
N GLU A 172 -29.29 50.86 1.98
CA GLU A 172 -28.65 51.52 0.85
C GLU A 172 -29.67 52.44 0.15
N ASP A 173 -29.63 53.73 0.53
CA ASP A 173 -30.23 54.87 -0.18
C ASP A 173 -29.09 55.87 -0.49
#